data_AF-A0A158B0M5-F1
#
_entry.id   AF-A0A158B0M5-F1
#
_cell.length_a   1.000
_cell.length_b   1.000
_cell.length_c   1.000
_cell.angle_alpha   90.00
_cell.angle_beta   90.00
_cell.angle_gamma   90.00
#
_symmetry.space_group_name_H-M   'P 1'
#
loop_
_entity.id
_entity.type
_entity.pdbx_description
1 polymer ?
#
loop_
_entity_poly.entity_id
_entity_poly.type
_entity_poly.pdbx_seq_one_letter_code
_entity_poly.pdbx_strand_id
1 'polypeptide(L)'
;MAIKTLNAIETSLTLPTFLAEKIQRANYSLTDVMHRVLTRYEGAEAAFAVSLENLETFNQHAAPKATLMNMPFLALLPTLPNPRDWETFVDDVLVSPTVADLASNMPAVDGMISRDIFHYNCHYVTLLKDVLHMNVLAAPLLGITFELAEYLTTKPMRQLEAAIGRIKFPLFKWRFEDTLFWKEYCTGWLSNESVAHYLMRTSQIPASALPYKDSWSHLRLERAERDEFARLFMAQGCRASTAVDFFNLNRTTARTIYKQIHGVSSPVGCRTKSLTWYVQTAVNRVQATFVVWLYRCALQNGANIPEALIATNDIAANLFGDDLLITADRANHLAGAMAMDSRLSVAPCRSCKTDYVLANEQGKIELAKDFVCPGCSYSLKSRLASKQKKAKS
;
A
#
# COMPACT_ATOMS: atom_id res chain seq x y z
N MET A 1 21.35 15.41 21.04
CA MET A 1 19.96 14.92 20.90
C MET A 1 19.42 15.02 19.49
N ALA A 2 19.66 16.11 18.73
CA ALA A 2 19.14 16.31 17.36
C ALA A 2 19.49 15.22 16.32
N ILE A 3 20.70 14.66 16.34
CA ILE A 3 21.13 13.65 15.32
C ILE A 3 20.35 12.33 15.43
N LYS A 4 19.96 11.92 16.65
CA LYS A 4 19.15 10.69 16.84
C LYS A 4 17.70 10.88 16.39
N THR A 5 17.14 12.07 16.58
CA THR A 5 15.78 12.40 16.10
C THR A 5 15.74 12.51 14.58
N LEU A 6 16.77 13.12 13.97
CA LEU A 6 16.88 13.25 12.50
C LEU A 6 16.97 11.88 11.79
N ASN A 7 17.80 10.96 12.30
CA ASN A 7 17.87 9.61 11.74
C ASN A 7 16.57 8.83 11.93
N ALA A 8 15.86 9.03 13.05
CA ALA A 8 14.57 8.40 13.30
C ALA A 8 13.50 8.87 12.29
N ILE A 9 13.48 10.17 11.99
CA ILE A 9 12.58 10.80 11.02
C ILE A 9 12.83 10.28 9.59
N GLU A 10 14.09 10.15 9.15
CA GLU A 10 14.39 9.56 7.84
C GLU A 10 13.93 8.09 7.78
N THR A 11 14.14 7.31 8.85
CA THR A 11 13.77 5.88 8.86
C THR A 11 12.26 5.61 8.87
N SER A 12 11.43 6.53 9.38
CA SER A 12 9.99 6.30 9.52
C SER A 12 9.16 6.75 8.30
N LEU A 13 9.70 7.65 7.49
CA LEU A 13 8.95 8.30 6.40
C LEU A 13 9.12 7.60 5.06
N THR A 14 10.33 7.28 4.66
CA THR A 14 10.58 6.45 3.47
C THR A 14 10.62 4.98 3.86
N LEU A 15 10.22 4.08 2.98
CA LEU A 15 10.36 2.65 3.18
C LEU A 15 11.84 2.27 3.08
N PRO A 16 12.50 1.89 4.19
CA PRO A 16 13.91 1.55 4.14
C PRO A 16 14.15 0.30 3.28
N THR A 17 15.25 0.25 2.52
CA THR A 17 15.56 -0.87 1.62
C THR A 17 15.55 -2.21 2.33
N PHE A 18 16.11 -2.30 3.54
CA PHE A 18 16.12 -3.56 4.30
C PHE A 18 14.69 -4.01 4.68
N LEU A 19 13.76 -3.07 4.92
CA LEU A 19 12.38 -3.38 5.27
C LEU A 19 11.61 -3.83 4.03
N ALA A 20 11.83 -3.17 2.89
CA ALA A 20 11.31 -3.61 1.60
C ALA A 20 11.79 -5.03 1.25
N GLU A 21 13.09 -5.32 1.42
CA GLU A 21 13.63 -6.67 1.25
C GLU A 21 13.01 -7.67 2.23
N LYS A 22 12.74 -7.26 3.47
CA LYS A 22 12.09 -8.13 4.46
C LYS A 22 10.67 -8.48 4.05
N ILE A 23 9.89 -7.52 3.56
CA ILE A 23 8.55 -7.74 2.99
C ILE A 23 8.64 -8.67 1.79
N GLN A 24 9.56 -8.44 0.86
CA GLN A 24 9.79 -9.29 -0.31
C GLN A 24 10.10 -10.74 0.10
N ARG A 25 11.05 -10.95 1.02
CA ARG A 25 11.40 -12.28 1.52
C ARG A 25 10.22 -12.97 2.20
N ALA A 26 9.40 -12.22 2.94
CA ALA A 26 8.19 -12.75 3.54
C ALA A 26 7.16 -13.15 2.50
N ASN A 27 6.94 -12.33 1.45
CA ASN A 27 6.05 -12.67 0.34
C ASN A 27 6.44 -14.03 -0.27
N TYR A 28 7.71 -14.23 -0.63
CA TYR A 28 8.17 -15.51 -1.16
C TYR A 28 8.03 -16.66 -0.14
N SER A 29 8.61 -16.50 1.05
CA SER A 29 8.72 -17.60 2.02
C SER A 29 7.38 -18.05 2.59
N LEU A 30 6.44 -17.13 2.82
CA LEU A 30 5.09 -17.44 3.29
C LEU A 30 4.27 -18.09 2.18
N THR A 31 4.34 -17.61 0.93
CA THR A 31 3.67 -18.26 -0.21
C THR A 31 4.21 -19.67 -0.49
N ASP A 32 5.52 -19.88 -0.37
CA ASP A 32 6.11 -21.22 -0.53
C ASP A 32 5.58 -22.21 0.52
N VAL A 33 5.35 -21.75 1.76
CA VAL A 33 4.75 -22.57 2.82
C VAL A 33 3.30 -22.89 2.49
N MET A 34 2.52 -21.92 2.01
CA MET A 34 1.13 -22.16 1.59
C MET A 34 1.09 -23.28 0.56
N HIS A 35 1.97 -23.22 -0.45
CA HIS A 35 2.08 -24.26 -1.46
C HIS A 35 2.42 -25.62 -0.83
N ARG A 36 3.46 -25.69 0.03
CA ARG A 36 3.84 -26.95 0.69
C ARG A 36 2.71 -27.55 1.52
N VAL A 37 1.96 -26.73 2.24
CA VAL A 37 0.83 -27.22 3.06
C VAL A 37 -0.30 -27.70 2.16
N LEU A 38 -0.67 -26.92 1.13
CA LEU A 38 -1.77 -27.25 0.23
C LEU A 38 -1.50 -28.50 -0.62
N THR A 39 -0.25 -28.76 -1.02
CA THR A 39 0.12 -30.01 -1.71
C THR A 39 -0.18 -31.26 -0.87
N ARG A 40 -0.20 -31.14 0.46
CA ARG A 40 -0.44 -32.28 1.36
C ARG A 40 -1.82 -32.27 2.03
N TYR A 41 -2.40 -31.09 2.19
CA TYR A 41 -3.64 -30.85 2.90
C TYR A 41 -4.53 -29.88 2.10
N GLU A 42 -5.21 -30.39 1.06
CA GLU A 42 -6.14 -29.62 0.24
C GLU A 42 -7.24 -28.94 1.07
N GLY A 43 -7.66 -29.55 2.19
CA GLY A 43 -8.61 -28.93 3.11
C GLY A 43 -8.16 -27.59 3.72
N ALA A 44 -6.87 -27.23 3.62
CA ALA A 44 -6.35 -25.96 4.10
C ALA A 44 -6.65 -24.77 3.16
N GLU A 45 -7.25 -24.99 1.99
CA GLU A 45 -7.62 -23.93 1.02
C GLU A 45 -8.47 -22.84 1.66
N ALA A 46 -9.43 -23.20 2.50
CA ALA A 46 -10.30 -22.25 3.21
C ALA A 46 -9.51 -21.36 4.18
N ALA A 47 -8.47 -21.90 4.83
CA ALA A 47 -7.63 -21.14 5.76
C ALA A 47 -6.68 -20.18 5.02
N PHE A 48 -6.15 -20.60 3.87
CA PHE A 48 -5.23 -19.79 3.06
C PHE A 48 -5.93 -18.91 2.02
N ALA A 49 -7.23 -19.09 1.80
CA ALA A 49 -8.01 -18.40 0.78
C ALA A 49 -7.41 -18.46 -0.63
N VAL A 50 -6.75 -19.58 -0.96
CA VAL A 50 -6.21 -19.86 -2.29
C VAL A 50 -6.16 -21.36 -2.51
N SER A 51 -6.46 -21.78 -3.74
CA SER A 51 -6.38 -23.18 -4.14
C SER A 51 -4.96 -23.60 -4.52
N LEU A 52 -4.69 -24.90 -4.47
CA LEU A 52 -3.42 -25.45 -4.96
C LEU A 52 -3.19 -25.10 -6.44
N GLU A 53 -4.21 -25.26 -7.28
CA GLU A 53 -4.16 -24.94 -8.72
C GLU A 53 -3.74 -23.49 -8.97
N ASN A 54 -4.28 -22.55 -8.19
CA ASN A 54 -3.92 -21.14 -8.30
C ASN A 54 -2.47 -20.89 -7.87
N LEU A 55 -1.95 -21.57 -6.85
CA LEU A 55 -0.54 -21.46 -6.46
C LEU A 55 0.42 -22.13 -7.44
N GLU A 56 0.02 -23.24 -8.07
CA GLU A 56 0.79 -23.86 -9.14
C GLU A 56 0.87 -22.91 -10.34
N THR A 57 -0.26 -22.32 -10.72
CA THR A 57 -0.33 -21.29 -11.76
C THR A 57 0.54 -20.08 -11.38
N PHE A 58 0.48 -19.64 -10.13
CA PHE A 58 1.32 -18.58 -9.60
C PHE A 58 2.81 -18.86 -9.83
N ASN A 59 3.25 -20.09 -9.57
CA ASN A 59 4.63 -20.53 -9.74
C ASN A 59 5.06 -20.68 -11.21
N GLN A 60 4.13 -20.98 -12.13
CA GLN A 60 4.44 -21.12 -13.55
C GLN A 60 4.74 -19.79 -14.26
N HIS A 61 4.20 -18.66 -13.79
CA HIS A 61 4.36 -17.36 -14.43
C HIS A 61 5.39 -16.46 -13.72
N ALA A 62 6.67 -16.59 -14.08
CA ALA A 62 7.78 -15.88 -13.41
C ALA A 62 7.69 -14.34 -13.45
N ALA A 63 7.26 -13.75 -14.57
CA ALA A 63 7.20 -12.29 -14.71
C ALA A 63 6.14 -11.62 -13.81
N PRO A 64 4.85 -12.00 -13.86
CA PRO A 64 3.85 -11.45 -12.94
C PRO A 64 4.10 -11.87 -11.48
N LYS A 65 4.72 -13.04 -11.23
CA LYS A 65 5.22 -13.41 -9.90
C LYS A 65 6.21 -12.38 -9.37
N ALA A 66 7.22 -12.01 -10.17
CA ALA A 66 8.19 -11.01 -9.79
C ALA A 66 7.53 -9.65 -9.50
N THR A 67 6.58 -9.22 -10.33
CA THR A 67 5.82 -7.98 -10.09
C THR A 67 5.11 -7.99 -8.73
N LEU A 68 4.43 -9.08 -8.38
CA LEU A 68 3.69 -9.18 -7.12
C LEU A 68 4.58 -9.38 -5.90
N MET A 69 5.64 -10.20 -5.99
CA MET A 69 6.47 -10.50 -4.82
C MET A 69 7.43 -9.35 -4.49
N ASN A 70 7.77 -8.52 -5.47
CA ASN A 70 8.67 -7.38 -5.30
C ASN A 70 7.95 -6.06 -4.97
N MET A 71 6.62 -6.06 -4.87
CA MET A 71 5.87 -4.86 -4.48
C MET A 71 6.19 -4.49 -3.02
N PRO A 72 6.09 -3.20 -2.63
CA PRO A 72 6.34 -2.78 -1.25
C PRO A 72 5.26 -3.23 -0.26
N PHE A 73 4.23 -3.93 -0.73
CA PHE A 73 3.09 -4.43 0.04
C PHE A 73 3.25 -5.91 0.34
N LEU A 74 2.63 -6.33 1.43
CA LEU A 74 2.43 -7.75 1.70
C LEU A 74 1.39 -8.32 0.73
N ALA A 75 1.75 -9.40 0.04
CA ALA A 75 0.88 -10.16 -0.86
C ALA A 75 -0.15 -11.03 -0.11
N LEU A 76 -0.15 -10.94 1.22
CA LEU A 76 -0.94 -11.73 2.13
C LEU A 76 -1.70 -10.80 3.07
N LEU A 77 -2.85 -11.26 3.55
CA LEU A 77 -3.69 -10.59 4.54
C LEU A 77 -3.64 -11.34 5.88
N PRO A 78 -3.92 -10.66 7.00
CA PRO A 78 -4.10 -11.33 8.26
C PRO A 78 -5.32 -12.27 8.21
N THR A 79 -5.17 -13.47 8.73
CA THR A 79 -6.30 -14.38 8.95
C THR A 79 -7.17 -13.92 10.12
N LEU A 80 -6.58 -13.17 11.06
CA LEU A 80 -7.24 -12.54 12.21
C LEU A 80 -7.29 -11.01 12.02
N PRO A 81 -8.28 -10.49 11.28
CA PRO A 81 -8.31 -9.08 10.87
C PRO A 81 -8.74 -8.13 12.00
N ASN A 82 -9.39 -8.61 13.06
CA ASN A 82 -9.88 -7.76 14.14
C ASN A 82 -9.04 -7.92 15.41
N PRO A 83 -8.82 -6.85 16.20
CA PRO A 83 -8.21 -6.95 17.54
C PRO A 83 -8.86 -8.03 18.42
N ARG A 84 -10.20 -8.13 18.33
CA ARG A 84 -10.99 -9.09 19.07
C ARG A 84 -10.59 -10.55 18.86
N ASP A 85 -10.13 -10.88 17.66
CA ASP A 85 -9.67 -12.23 17.33
C ASP A 85 -8.36 -12.56 18.06
N TRP A 86 -7.49 -11.56 18.22
CA TRP A 86 -6.24 -11.70 18.95
C TRP A 86 -6.43 -11.77 20.46
N GLU A 87 -7.39 -11.02 21.01
CA GLU A 87 -7.74 -11.05 22.43
C GLU A 87 -8.12 -12.47 22.90
N THR A 88 -8.66 -13.31 22.02
CA THR A 88 -8.94 -14.73 22.31
C THR A 88 -7.69 -15.48 22.79
N PHE A 89 -6.52 -15.19 22.20
CA PHE A 89 -5.28 -15.91 22.47
C PHE A 89 -4.37 -15.17 23.45
N VAL A 90 -4.38 -13.84 23.41
CA VAL A 90 -3.48 -12.98 24.20
C VAL A 90 -4.07 -12.66 25.56
N ASP A 91 -5.36 -12.35 25.62
CA ASP A 91 -6.04 -11.82 26.81
C ASP A 91 -7.05 -12.84 27.40
N ASP A 92 -7.03 -14.10 26.92
CA ASP A 92 -7.88 -15.21 27.36
C ASP A 92 -9.40 -14.92 27.33
N VAL A 93 -9.84 -14.10 26.38
CA VAL A 93 -11.26 -13.79 26.23
C VAL A 93 -11.97 -14.88 25.40
N LEU A 94 -13.31 -14.92 25.50
CA LEU A 94 -14.16 -15.84 24.74
C LEU A 94 -13.81 -15.88 23.25
N VAL A 95 -13.71 -17.11 22.72
CA VAL A 95 -13.36 -17.42 21.34
C VAL A 95 -14.25 -16.66 20.36
N SER A 96 -13.64 -15.91 19.45
CA SER A 96 -14.38 -15.20 18.41
C SER A 96 -14.95 -16.19 17.36
N PRO A 97 -16.06 -15.85 16.69
CA PRO A 97 -16.60 -16.68 15.61
C PRO A 97 -15.58 -16.97 14.52
N THR A 98 -14.78 -15.96 14.14
CA THR A 98 -13.71 -16.11 13.15
C THR A 98 -12.66 -17.15 13.58
N VAL A 99 -12.25 -17.15 14.85
CA VAL A 99 -11.31 -18.15 15.36
C VAL A 99 -11.94 -19.55 15.36
N ALA A 100 -13.21 -19.68 15.74
CA ALA A 100 -13.93 -20.95 15.71
C ALA A 100 -14.03 -21.51 14.28
N ASP A 101 -14.41 -20.68 13.31
CA ASP A 101 -14.53 -21.05 11.90
C ASP A 101 -13.18 -21.48 11.31
N LEU A 102 -12.10 -20.75 11.62
CA LEU A 102 -10.75 -21.10 11.16
C LEU A 102 -10.27 -22.40 11.77
N ALA A 103 -10.52 -22.62 13.06
CA ALA A 103 -10.16 -23.87 13.72
C ALA A 103 -10.94 -25.06 13.16
N SER A 104 -12.20 -24.89 12.77
CA SER A 104 -12.99 -25.95 12.14
C SER A 104 -12.59 -26.23 10.68
N ASN A 105 -12.15 -25.20 9.96
CA ASN A 105 -11.77 -25.32 8.55
C ASN A 105 -10.32 -25.82 8.38
N MET A 106 -9.47 -25.73 9.41
CA MET A 106 -8.10 -26.22 9.33
C MET A 106 -8.07 -27.76 9.51
N PRO A 107 -7.53 -28.52 8.54
CA PRO A 107 -7.39 -29.97 8.69
C PRO A 107 -6.38 -30.33 9.78
N ALA A 108 -6.51 -31.55 10.34
CA ALA A 108 -5.53 -32.08 11.27
C ALA A 108 -4.20 -32.35 10.54
N VAL A 109 -3.20 -31.52 10.83
CA VAL A 109 -1.85 -31.61 10.23
C VAL A 109 -0.91 -32.44 11.08
N ASP A 110 0.14 -32.98 10.46
CA ASP A 110 1.19 -33.71 11.19
C ASP A 110 2.10 -32.77 12.00
N GLY A 111 2.96 -33.35 12.83
CA GLY A 111 3.86 -32.58 13.71
C GLY A 111 4.87 -31.71 12.94
N MET A 112 5.27 -32.11 11.74
CA MET A 112 6.20 -31.34 10.92
C MET A 112 5.53 -30.08 10.38
N ILE A 113 4.35 -30.20 9.78
CA ILE A 113 3.59 -29.08 9.25
C ILE A 113 3.07 -28.18 10.38
N SER A 114 2.66 -28.76 11.52
CA SER A 114 2.30 -27.98 12.70
C SER A 114 3.46 -27.10 13.18
N ARG A 115 4.69 -27.64 13.18
CA ARG A 115 5.91 -26.89 13.51
C ARG A 115 6.20 -25.79 12.48
N ASP A 116 6.03 -26.08 11.20
CA ASP A 116 6.22 -25.08 10.14
C ASP A 116 5.21 -23.93 10.29
N ILE A 117 3.93 -24.23 10.49
CA ILE A 117 2.88 -23.21 10.74
C ILE A 117 3.28 -22.32 11.92
N PHE A 118 3.74 -22.89 13.03
CA PHE A 118 4.22 -22.12 14.18
C PHE A 118 5.39 -21.19 13.80
N HIS A 119 6.43 -21.70 13.14
CA HIS A 119 7.58 -20.89 12.76
C HIS A 119 7.23 -19.75 11.81
N TYR A 120 6.39 -20.01 10.81
CA TYR A 120 5.99 -18.99 9.84
C TYR A 120 4.97 -18.00 10.40
N ASN A 121 4.15 -18.40 11.38
CA ASN A 121 3.35 -17.46 12.16
C ASN A 121 4.23 -16.50 12.97
N CYS A 122 5.26 -17.00 13.66
CA CYS A 122 6.23 -16.14 14.35
C CYS A 122 6.95 -15.19 13.37
N HIS A 123 7.37 -15.70 12.21
CA HIS A 123 8.01 -14.89 11.17
C HIS A 123 7.08 -13.77 10.66
N TYR A 124 5.83 -14.10 10.36
CA TYR A 124 4.80 -13.16 9.91
C TYR A 124 4.55 -12.06 10.95
N VAL A 125 4.32 -12.43 12.22
CA VAL A 125 4.06 -11.45 13.29
C VAL A 125 5.28 -10.57 13.57
N THR A 126 6.49 -11.12 13.48
CA THR A 126 7.74 -10.33 13.58
C THR A 126 7.80 -9.28 12.47
N LEU A 127 7.47 -9.65 11.22
CA LEU A 127 7.39 -8.69 10.13
C LEU A 127 6.33 -7.61 10.39
N LEU A 128 5.14 -8.00 10.85
CA LEU A 128 4.09 -7.02 11.17
C LEU A 128 4.60 -5.98 12.16
N LYS A 129 5.24 -6.43 13.25
CA LYS A 129 5.78 -5.53 14.28
C LYS A 129 6.87 -4.61 13.75
N ASP A 130 7.78 -5.12 12.92
CA ASP A 130 8.83 -4.28 12.34
C ASP A 130 8.26 -3.21 11.43
N VAL A 131 7.32 -3.57 10.54
CA VAL A 131 6.69 -2.59 9.65
C VAL A 131 5.87 -1.57 10.44
N LEU A 132 5.11 -2.01 11.45
CA LEU A 132 4.33 -1.13 12.34
C LEU A 132 5.18 -0.08 13.05
N HIS A 133 6.36 -0.43 13.54
CA HIS A 133 7.22 0.51 14.26
C HIS A 133 8.09 1.38 13.34
N MET A 134 8.27 0.99 12.08
CA MET A 134 9.25 1.62 11.19
C MET A 134 8.63 2.35 10.00
N ASN A 135 7.31 2.30 9.79
CA ASN A 135 6.70 2.98 8.65
C ASN A 135 5.31 3.56 8.97
N VAL A 136 5.10 4.83 8.63
CA VAL A 136 3.82 5.51 8.87
C VAL A 136 2.66 4.96 8.02
N LEU A 137 2.96 4.28 6.90
CA LEU A 137 2.01 3.59 6.05
C LEU A 137 1.90 2.09 6.38
N ALA A 138 2.27 1.66 7.59
CA ALA A 138 2.26 0.25 7.96
C ALA A 138 0.92 -0.45 7.70
N ALA A 139 -0.20 0.16 8.09
CA ALA A 139 -1.53 -0.45 7.93
C ALA A 139 -1.86 -0.81 6.46
N PRO A 140 -1.79 0.11 5.48
CA PRO A 140 -2.02 -0.25 4.08
C PRO A 140 -0.96 -1.19 3.50
N LEU A 141 0.32 -1.08 3.90
CA LEU A 141 1.39 -1.98 3.44
C LEU A 141 1.14 -3.44 3.86
N LEU A 142 0.70 -3.64 5.10
CA LEU A 142 0.42 -4.95 5.69
C LEU A 142 -0.98 -5.48 5.35
N GLY A 143 -1.88 -4.64 4.83
CA GLY A 143 -3.26 -5.02 4.54
C GLY A 143 -4.11 -5.22 5.81
N ILE A 144 -3.84 -4.44 6.86
CA ILE A 144 -4.54 -4.50 8.15
C ILE A 144 -5.35 -3.23 8.40
N THR A 145 -6.31 -3.26 9.31
CA THR A 145 -7.05 -2.06 9.74
C THR A 145 -6.20 -1.20 10.69
N PHE A 146 -6.59 0.06 10.89
CA PHE A 146 -5.91 0.93 11.86
C PHE A 146 -6.11 0.44 13.29
N GLU A 147 -7.29 -0.10 13.62
CA GLU A 147 -7.58 -0.65 14.94
C GLU A 147 -6.69 -1.86 15.24
N LEU A 148 -6.47 -2.73 14.25
CA LEU A 148 -5.55 -3.86 14.41
C LEU A 148 -4.10 -3.40 14.51
N ALA A 149 -3.70 -2.41 13.71
CA ALA A 149 -2.36 -1.83 13.77
C ALA A 149 -2.05 -1.24 15.16
N GLU A 150 -2.98 -0.46 15.72
CA GLU A 150 -2.87 0.11 17.05
C GLU A 150 -2.78 -1.00 18.11
N TYR A 151 -3.71 -1.96 18.09
CA TYR A 151 -3.71 -3.07 19.03
C TYR A 151 -2.38 -3.85 19.01
N LEU A 152 -1.91 -4.29 17.84
CA LEU A 152 -0.67 -5.05 17.72
C LEU A 152 0.56 -4.24 18.14
N THR A 153 0.55 -2.92 17.94
CA THR A 153 1.64 -2.04 18.37
C THR A 153 1.78 -2.04 19.90
N THR A 154 0.66 -2.02 20.64
CA THR A 154 0.69 -2.01 22.12
C THR A 154 1.21 -3.31 22.75
N LYS A 155 1.08 -4.46 22.07
CA LYS A 155 1.44 -5.76 22.64
C LYS A 155 2.94 -6.06 22.50
N PRO A 156 3.65 -6.47 23.56
CA PRO A 156 5.03 -6.94 23.47
C PRO A 156 5.16 -8.21 22.63
N MET A 157 6.27 -8.35 21.90
CA MET A 157 6.51 -9.51 21.04
C MET A 157 6.40 -10.85 21.80
N ARG A 158 6.94 -10.91 23.03
CA ARG A 158 6.86 -12.12 23.88
C ARG A 158 5.42 -12.57 24.17
N GLN A 159 4.48 -11.63 24.32
CA GLN A 159 3.06 -11.98 24.54
C GLN A 159 2.44 -12.54 23.26
N LEU A 160 2.78 -11.96 22.11
CA LEU A 160 2.32 -12.44 20.80
C LEU A 160 2.90 -13.84 20.50
N GLU A 161 4.17 -14.09 20.78
CA GLU A 161 4.79 -15.42 20.61
C GLU A 161 4.14 -16.49 21.49
N ALA A 162 3.82 -16.15 22.75
CA ALA A 162 3.09 -17.06 23.63
C ALA A 162 1.69 -17.38 23.09
N ALA A 163 0.99 -16.37 22.57
CA ALA A 163 -0.31 -16.56 21.91
C ALA A 163 -0.19 -17.45 20.66
N ILE A 164 0.82 -17.24 19.81
CA ILE A 164 1.07 -18.05 18.61
C ILE A 164 1.23 -19.54 18.94
N GLY A 165 1.81 -19.90 20.08
CA GLY A 165 1.92 -21.31 20.52
C GLY A 165 0.58 -22.04 20.64
N ARG A 166 -0.51 -21.30 20.88
CA ARG A 166 -1.88 -21.80 20.98
C ARG A 166 -2.58 -21.90 19.63
N ILE A 167 -2.06 -21.25 18.60
CA ILE A 167 -2.68 -21.13 17.28
C ILE A 167 -2.21 -22.29 16.40
N LYS A 168 -3.16 -23.05 15.85
CA LYS A 168 -2.89 -24.24 15.02
C LYS A 168 -3.14 -24.04 13.52
N PHE A 169 -3.51 -22.82 13.13
CA PHE A 169 -3.73 -22.43 11.74
C PHE A 169 -2.79 -21.28 11.34
N PRO A 170 -2.60 -21.03 10.04
CA PRO A 170 -1.81 -19.91 9.53
C PRO A 170 -2.44 -18.56 9.88
N LEU A 171 -1.61 -17.60 10.32
CA LEU A 171 -2.01 -16.21 10.62
C LEU A 171 -2.03 -15.31 9.39
N PHE A 172 -1.70 -15.86 8.24
CA PHE A 172 -1.68 -15.19 6.95
C PHE A 172 -2.49 -16.01 5.94
N LYS A 173 -3.14 -15.30 5.03
CA LYS A 173 -3.88 -15.86 3.89
C LYS A 173 -3.60 -15.07 2.62
N TRP A 174 -3.89 -15.65 1.48
CA TRP A 174 -3.73 -15.01 0.18
C TRP A 174 -4.57 -13.73 0.10
N ARG A 175 -3.97 -12.66 -0.46
CA ARG A 175 -4.66 -11.37 -0.56
C ARG A 175 -5.62 -11.27 -1.74
N PHE A 176 -5.30 -11.94 -2.85
CA PHE A 176 -5.96 -11.70 -4.13
C PHE A 176 -6.88 -12.85 -4.54
N GLU A 177 -8.05 -12.92 -3.89
CA GLU A 177 -9.04 -14.01 -4.10
C GLU A 177 -9.89 -13.83 -5.39
N ASP A 178 -9.75 -12.72 -6.09
CA ASP A 178 -10.64 -12.36 -7.19
C ASP A 178 -10.38 -13.17 -8.48
N THR A 179 -11.46 -13.67 -9.10
CA THR A 179 -11.35 -14.45 -10.36
C THR A 179 -10.78 -13.67 -11.53
N LEU A 180 -11.00 -12.35 -11.60
CA LEU A 180 -10.42 -11.48 -12.61
C LEU A 180 -8.92 -11.30 -12.38
N PHE A 181 -8.48 -11.22 -11.13
CA PHE A 181 -7.05 -11.17 -10.80
C PHE A 181 -6.32 -12.37 -11.41
N TRP A 182 -6.83 -13.59 -11.20
CA TRP A 182 -6.22 -14.79 -11.76
C TRP A 182 -6.22 -14.79 -13.28
N LYS A 183 -7.29 -14.33 -13.94
CA LYS A 183 -7.30 -14.18 -15.41
C LYS A 183 -6.23 -13.20 -15.91
N GLU A 184 -6.07 -12.05 -15.26
CA GLU A 184 -5.05 -11.07 -15.61
C GLU A 184 -3.62 -11.60 -15.34
N TYR A 185 -3.47 -12.38 -14.25
CA TYR A 185 -2.22 -13.02 -13.88
C TYR A 185 -1.77 -14.05 -14.94
N CYS A 186 -2.63 -15.02 -15.27
CA CYS A 186 -2.31 -16.10 -16.21
C CYS A 186 -2.06 -15.60 -17.64
N THR A 187 -2.74 -14.52 -18.04
CA THR A 187 -2.57 -13.90 -19.37
C THR A 187 -1.33 -12.99 -19.46
N GLY A 188 -0.60 -12.78 -18.35
CA GLY A 188 0.53 -11.85 -18.29
C GLY A 188 0.12 -10.39 -18.45
N TRP A 189 -1.15 -10.06 -18.17
CA TRP A 189 -1.72 -8.72 -18.32
C TRP A 189 -1.70 -7.92 -17.03
N LEU A 190 -1.27 -8.52 -15.92
CA LEU A 190 -1.16 -7.87 -14.63
C LEU A 190 -0.16 -6.69 -14.70
N SER A 191 -0.69 -5.47 -14.69
CA SER A 191 0.07 -4.22 -14.63
C SER A 191 0.19 -3.74 -13.17
N ASN A 192 1.13 -2.81 -12.91
CA ASN A 192 1.23 -2.18 -11.59
C ASN A 192 -0.06 -1.42 -11.23
N GLU A 193 -0.79 -0.88 -12.21
CA GLU A 193 -2.10 -0.29 -11.99
C GLU A 193 -3.17 -1.33 -11.61
N SER A 194 -3.17 -2.50 -12.25
CA SER A 194 -4.05 -3.60 -11.82
C SER A 194 -3.71 -4.04 -10.39
N VAL A 195 -2.42 -4.20 -10.07
CA VAL A 195 -1.99 -4.52 -8.69
C VAL A 195 -2.46 -3.45 -7.70
N ALA A 196 -2.24 -2.18 -8.00
CA ALA A 196 -2.72 -1.06 -7.16
C ALA A 196 -4.24 -1.10 -6.96
N HIS A 197 -5.01 -1.42 -8.00
CA HIS A 197 -6.46 -1.63 -7.89
C HIS A 197 -6.80 -2.75 -6.90
N TYR A 198 -6.17 -3.93 -7.03
CA TYR A 198 -6.45 -5.05 -6.13
C TYR A 198 -5.97 -4.78 -4.70
N LEU A 199 -4.86 -4.06 -4.51
CA LEU A 199 -4.39 -3.63 -3.19
C LEU A 199 -5.42 -2.73 -2.49
N MET A 200 -5.96 -1.73 -3.20
CA MET A 200 -7.01 -0.84 -2.69
C MET A 200 -8.33 -1.58 -2.47
N ARG A 201 -8.67 -2.55 -3.33
CA ARG A 201 -9.90 -3.33 -3.22
C ARG A 201 -9.90 -4.29 -2.03
N THR A 202 -8.76 -4.92 -1.77
CA THR A 202 -8.57 -5.87 -0.67
C THR A 202 -8.28 -5.18 0.66
N SER A 203 -8.02 -3.87 0.62
CA SER A 203 -7.88 -3.04 1.81
C SER A 203 -9.22 -2.87 2.52
N GLN A 204 -9.19 -2.99 3.84
CA GLN A 204 -10.33 -2.65 4.71
C GLN A 204 -10.34 -1.16 5.09
N ILE A 205 -9.53 -0.34 4.41
CA ILE A 205 -9.38 1.09 4.66
C ILE A 205 -9.96 1.87 3.47
N PRO A 206 -11.26 2.23 3.47
CA PRO A 206 -11.88 2.97 2.37
C PRO A 206 -11.40 4.42 2.34
N ALA A 207 -10.90 4.87 1.18
CA ALA A 207 -10.32 6.21 1.02
C ALA A 207 -11.31 7.36 1.28
N SER A 208 -12.62 7.12 1.13
CA SER A 208 -13.70 8.05 1.40
C SER A 208 -13.93 8.32 2.89
N ALA A 209 -13.62 7.35 3.76
CA ALA A 209 -13.75 7.49 5.22
C ALA A 209 -12.53 8.15 5.88
N LEU A 210 -11.46 8.33 5.12
CA LEU A 210 -10.20 8.86 5.64
C LEU A 210 -10.18 10.39 5.72
N PRO A 211 -9.41 10.95 6.67
CA PRO A 211 -9.29 12.39 6.86
C PRO A 211 -8.70 13.08 5.62
N TYR A 212 -9.21 14.28 5.34
CA TYR A 212 -8.75 15.12 4.22
C TYR A 212 -8.62 16.62 4.58
N LYS A 213 -8.86 17.00 5.84
CA LYS A 213 -9.19 18.38 6.26
C LYS A 213 -8.01 19.37 6.41
N ASP A 214 -8.16 20.48 5.69
CA ASP A 214 -8.26 21.90 6.14
C ASP A 214 -7.05 22.69 6.68
N SER A 215 -5.81 22.19 6.68
CA SER A 215 -4.64 23.01 7.10
C SER A 215 -3.47 22.99 6.11
N TRP A 216 -3.78 23.11 4.82
CA TRP A 216 -2.72 23.39 3.84
C TRP A 216 -2.07 24.77 4.04
N SER A 217 -2.72 25.65 4.79
CA SER A 217 -2.19 26.94 5.24
C SER A 217 -1.53 26.79 6.62
N HIS A 218 -0.21 27.05 6.65
CA HIS A 218 0.64 27.06 7.86
C HIS A 218 1.04 25.70 8.43
N LEU A 219 1.85 24.97 7.66
CA LEU A 219 2.68 23.88 8.16
C LEU A 219 3.66 24.44 9.20
N ARG A 220 3.29 24.37 10.48
CA ARG A 220 4.17 24.78 11.58
C ARG A 220 5.24 23.71 11.78
N LEU A 221 6.31 23.82 11.00
CA LEU A 221 7.50 22.97 11.10
C LEU A 221 8.63 23.74 11.78
N GLU A 222 9.36 23.07 12.65
CA GLU A 222 10.63 23.57 13.14
C GLU A 222 11.63 23.72 11.98
N ARG A 223 12.64 24.57 12.15
CA ARG A 223 13.60 24.86 11.08
C ARG A 223 14.34 23.60 10.62
N ALA A 224 14.74 22.73 11.55
CA ALA A 224 15.48 21.51 11.23
C ALA A 224 14.61 20.52 10.43
N GLU A 225 13.36 20.30 10.86
CA GLU A 225 12.40 19.43 10.18
C GLU A 225 12.08 19.94 8.77
N ARG A 226 11.90 21.26 8.64
CA ARG A 226 11.65 21.91 7.36
C ARG A 226 12.78 21.70 6.36
N ASP A 227 14.03 21.90 6.78
CA ASP A 227 15.19 21.71 5.92
C ASP A 227 15.35 20.23 5.52
N GLU A 228 15.05 19.30 6.43
CA GLU A 228 15.09 17.86 6.16
C GLU A 228 13.99 17.41 5.19
N PHE A 229 12.73 17.74 5.50
CA PHE A 229 11.60 17.41 4.65
C PHE A 229 11.75 18.02 3.26
N ALA A 230 12.25 19.25 3.16
CA ALA A 230 12.53 19.82 1.85
C ALA A 230 13.60 19.05 1.07
N ARG A 231 14.65 18.55 1.74
CA ARG A 231 15.66 17.70 1.11
C ARG A 231 15.05 16.39 0.61
N LEU A 232 14.28 15.69 1.45
CA LEU A 232 13.59 14.45 1.08
C LEU A 232 12.61 14.68 -0.08
N PHE A 233 11.83 15.76 -0.03
CA PHE A 233 10.88 16.12 -1.08
C PHE A 233 11.59 16.38 -2.41
N MET A 234 12.71 17.10 -2.40
CA MET A 234 13.52 17.31 -3.60
C MET A 234 14.21 16.03 -4.06
N ALA A 235 14.64 15.15 -3.16
CA ALA A 235 15.22 13.85 -3.51
C ALA A 235 14.24 12.96 -4.28
N GLN A 236 12.94 13.04 -3.96
CA GLN A 236 11.86 12.39 -4.71
C GLN A 236 11.55 13.04 -6.07
N GLY A 237 12.37 13.99 -6.52
CA GLY A 237 12.23 14.67 -7.80
C GLY A 237 11.23 15.83 -7.79
N CYS A 238 10.79 16.30 -6.62
CA CYS A 238 9.97 17.51 -6.53
C CYS A 238 10.81 18.74 -6.91
N ARG A 239 10.26 19.62 -7.75
CA ARG A 239 10.96 20.83 -8.20
C ARG A 239 11.33 21.72 -7.02
N ALA A 240 12.49 22.38 -7.13
CA ALA A 240 12.93 23.39 -6.16
C ALA A 240 11.88 24.50 -5.97
N SER A 241 11.15 24.89 -7.01
CA SER A 241 10.09 25.88 -6.90
C SER A 241 8.89 25.40 -6.09
N THR A 242 8.56 24.11 -6.14
CA THR A 242 7.49 23.54 -5.32
C THR A 242 7.93 23.43 -3.86
N ALA A 243 9.17 23.00 -3.62
CA ALA A 243 9.75 22.97 -2.28
C ALA A 243 9.83 24.37 -1.64
N VAL A 244 10.19 25.40 -2.42
CA VAL A 244 10.19 26.80 -1.97
C VAL A 244 8.83 27.23 -1.44
N ASP A 245 7.77 26.97 -2.21
CA ASP A 245 6.43 27.42 -1.82
C ASP A 245 5.86 26.61 -0.66
N PHE A 246 6.12 25.30 -0.64
CA PHE A 246 5.58 24.41 0.37
C PHE A 246 6.29 24.55 1.73
N PHE A 247 7.62 24.68 1.73
CA PHE A 247 8.42 24.79 2.95
C PHE A 247 8.87 26.23 3.28
N ASN A 248 8.49 27.23 2.49
CA ASN A 248 8.92 28.62 2.63
C ASN A 248 10.45 28.79 2.68
N LEU A 249 11.14 28.19 1.70
CA LEU A 249 12.60 28.25 1.55
C LEU A 249 13.07 29.39 0.65
N ASN A 250 14.32 29.81 0.81
CA ASN A 250 14.95 30.70 -0.16
C ASN A 250 15.15 29.95 -1.51
N ARG A 251 14.74 30.59 -2.62
CA ARG A 251 14.86 30.05 -3.98
C ARG A 251 16.27 29.62 -4.35
N THR A 252 17.27 30.40 -3.97
CA THR A 252 18.69 30.09 -4.25
C THR A 252 19.10 28.84 -3.50
N THR A 253 18.74 28.74 -2.21
CA THR A 253 19.04 27.58 -1.36
C THR A 253 18.40 26.31 -1.92
N ALA A 254 17.12 26.34 -2.25
CA ALA A 254 16.42 25.16 -2.80
C ALA A 254 17.02 24.70 -4.13
N ARG A 255 17.42 25.62 -5.01
CA ARG A 255 18.10 25.27 -6.28
C ARG A 255 19.47 24.65 -6.05
N THR A 256 20.23 25.17 -5.08
CA THR A 256 21.53 24.60 -4.71
C THR A 256 21.37 23.19 -4.16
N ILE A 257 20.43 22.97 -3.24
CA ILE A 257 20.14 21.63 -2.68
C ILE A 257 19.71 20.68 -3.80
N TYR A 258 18.79 21.08 -4.67
CA TYR A 258 18.37 20.25 -5.80
C TYR A 258 19.55 19.85 -6.70
N LYS A 259 20.43 20.80 -7.03
CA LYS A 259 21.63 20.53 -7.83
C LYS A 259 22.62 19.62 -7.12
N GLN A 260 22.74 19.71 -5.80
CA GLN A 260 23.57 18.81 -5.01
C GLN A 260 23.04 17.38 -5.03
N ILE A 261 21.72 17.19 -4.94
CA ILE A 261 21.09 15.86 -4.93
C ILE A 261 21.15 15.20 -6.32
N HIS A 262 20.75 15.94 -7.37
CA HIS A 262 20.54 15.37 -8.71
C HIS A 262 21.69 15.63 -9.70
N GLY A 263 22.69 16.44 -9.33
CA GLY A 263 23.77 16.86 -10.23
C GLY A 263 23.35 17.86 -11.32
N VAL A 264 22.05 18.13 -11.47
CA VAL A 264 21.47 19.00 -12.50
C VAL A 264 20.62 20.12 -11.91
N SER A 265 20.44 21.20 -12.67
CA SER A 265 19.55 22.29 -12.26
C SER A 265 18.10 21.82 -12.20
N SER A 266 17.34 22.32 -11.21
CA SER A 266 15.90 22.08 -11.11
C SER A 266 15.19 22.48 -12.41
N PRO A 267 14.25 21.65 -12.92
CA PRO A 267 13.45 21.99 -14.09
C PRO A 267 12.76 23.35 -13.97
N VAL A 268 12.79 24.11 -15.06
CA VAL A 268 12.12 25.41 -15.21
C VAL A 268 10.85 25.25 -16.03
N GLY A 269 9.74 25.82 -15.57
CA GLY A 269 8.45 25.77 -16.27
C GLY A 269 7.25 25.93 -15.37
N CYS A 270 6.06 25.99 -15.98
CA CYS A 270 4.79 26.07 -15.26
C CYS A 270 4.53 24.82 -14.41
N ARG A 271 3.87 25.02 -13.27
CA ARG A 271 3.38 23.94 -12.42
C ARG A 271 2.18 23.24 -13.05
N THR A 272 1.90 22.03 -12.58
CA THR A 272 0.64 21.32 -12.85
C THR A 272 -0.54 22.18 -12.39
N LYS A 273 -1.56 22.32 -13.23
CA LYS A 273 -2.77 23.12 -12.93
C LYS A 273 -4.10 22.44 -13.27
N SER A 274 -4.09 21.40 -14.11
CA SER A 274 -5.32 20.75 -14.56
C SER A 274 -5.70 19.61 -13.60
N LEU A 275 -6.86 19.73 -12.95
CA LEU A 275 -7.44 18.67 -12.13
C LEU A 275 -8.04 17.55 -12.98
N THR A 276 -8.59 17.90 -14.15
CA THR A 276 -9.17 16.93 -15.09
C THR A 276 -8.15 15.89 -15.57
N TRP A 277 -6.86 16.25 -15.64
CA TRP A 277 -5.80 15.33 -16.05
C TRP A 277 -5.73 14.08 -15.16
N TYR A 278 -5.98 14.19 -13.85
CA TYR A 278 -5.93 13.05 -12.93
C TYR A 278 -6.99 11.99 -13.22
N VAL A 279 -8.10 12.38 -13.84
CA VAL A 279 -9.22 11.46 -14.14
C VAL A 279 -9.43 11.24 -15.64
N GLN A 280 -8.53 11.78 -16.48
CA GLN A 280 -8.65 11.76 -17.94
C GLN A 280 -8.46 10.37 -18.52
N THR A 281 -7.49 9.61 -18.01
CA THR A 281 -7.21 8.23 -18.43
C THR A 281 -7.42 7.27 -17.25
N ALA A 282 -7.64 5.99 -17.57
CA ALA A 282 -7.76 4.92 -16.58
C ALA A 282 -6.51 4.83 -15.67
N VAL A 283 -5.32 4.87 -16.27
CA VAL A 283 -4.02 4.81 -15.57
C VAL A 283 -3.86 6.00 -14.63
N ASN A 284 -4.07 7.23 -15.14
CA ASN A 284 -3.96 8.44 -14.32
C ASN A 284 -4.89 8.35 -13.10
N ARG A 285 -6.13 7.86 -13.31
CA ARG A 285 -7.13 7.77 -12.26
C ARG A 285 -6.76 6.76 -11.19
N VAL A 286 -6.24 5.58 -11.56
CA VAL A 286 -5.79 4.59 -10.57
C VAL A 286 -4.63 5.13 -9.77
N GLN A 287 -3.59 5.66 -10.41
CA GLN A 287 -2.43 6.18 -9.68
C GLN A 287 -2.80 7.39 -8.82
N ALA A 288 -3.68 8.29 -9.30
CA ALA A 288 -4.17 9.42 -8.51
C ALA A 288 -4.96 8.95 -7.28
N THR A 289 -5.83 7.97 -7.46
CA THR A 289 -6.59 7.36 -6.36
C THR A 289 -5.67 6.68 -5.36
N PHE A 290 -4.68 5.94 -5.83
CA PHE A 290 -3.71 5.25 -4.99
C PHE A 290 -2.89 6.22 -4.13
N VAL A 291 -2.41 7.32 -4.73
CA VAL A 291 -1.71 8.39 -4.02
C VAL A 291 -2.63 9.03 -2.98
N VAL A 292 -3.87 9.34 -3.32
CA VAL A 292 -4.84 9.93 -2.37
C VAL A 292 -5.14 8.97 -1.22
N TRP A 293 -5.32 7.69 -1.52
CA TRP A 293 -5.56 6.66 -0.51
C TRP A 293 -4.40 6.57 0.48
N LEU A 294 -3.16 6.39 0.00
CA LEU A 294 -1.98 6.34 0.86
C LEU A 294 -1.78 7.63 1.65
N TYR A 295 -1.89 8.79 0.99
CA TYR A 295 -1.75 10.09 1.64
C TYR A 295 -2.70 10.23 2.83
N ARG A 296 -3.99 9.91 2.62
CA ARG A 296 -4.99 9.98 3.69
C ARG A 296 -4.78 8.89 4.75
N CYS A 297 -4.23 7.72 4.39
CA CYS A 297 -3.83 6.70 5.37
C CYS A 297 -2.71 7.20 6.29
N ALA A 298 -1.70 7.88 5.75
CA ALA A 298 -0.62 8.46 6.55
C ALA A 298 -1.15 9.54 7.50
N LEU A 299 -2.04 10.42 7.02
CA LEU A 299 -2.69 11.42 7.89
C LEU A 299 -3.49 10.77 9.02
N GLN A 300 -4.24 9.71 8.73
CA GLN A 300 -5.00 8.97 9.74
C GLN A 300 -4.07 8.37 10.81
N ASN A 301 -2.86 7.96 10.41
CA ASN A 301 -1.84 7.43 11.31
C ASN A 301 -0.99 8.53 11.99
N GLY A 302 -1.48 9.77 12.02
CA GLY A 302 -0.87 10.88 12.76
C GLY A 302 0.25 11.63 12.03
N ALA A 303 0.54 11.30 10.77
CA ALA A 303 1.51 12.05 9.98
C ALA A 303 1.03 13.49 9.72
N ASN A 304 1.95 14.45 9.74
CA ASN A 304 1.67 15.76 9.17
C ASN A 304 1.68 15.72 7.63
N ILE A 305 1.28 16.81 6.98
CA ILE A 305 1.12 16.85 5.51
C ILE A 305 2.44 16.54 4.77
N PRO A 306 3.58 17.20 5.05
CA PRO A 306 4.87 16.84 4.46
C PRO A 306 5.22 15.36 4.61
N GLU A 307 5.09 14.82 5.83
CA GLU A 307 5.39 13.43 6.14
C GLU A 307 4.53 12.47 5.31
N ALA A 308 3.22 12.72 5.27
CA ALA A 308 2.26 11.93 4.50
C ALA A 308 2.58 11.95 3.01
N LEU A 309 2.95 13.11 2.45
CA LEU A 309 3.33 13.21 1.04
C LEU A 309 4.65 12.50 0.75
N ILE A 310 5.66 12.67 1.60
CA ILE A 310 6.96 12.00 1.45
C ILE A 310 6.77 10.48 1.47
N ALA A 311 6.07 9.95 2.48
CA ALA A 311 5.81 8.51 2.58
C ALA A 311 5.00 7.98 1.39
N THR A 312 3.99 8.72 0.96
CA THR A 312 3.15 8.32 -0.18
C THR A 312 3.94 8.28 -1.49
N ASN A 313 4.74 9.32 -1.76
CA ASN A 313 5.54 9.40 -2.98
C ASN A 313 6.57 8.28 -3.04
N ASP A 314 7.18 7.94 -1.91
CA ASP A 314 8.15 6.85 -1.80
C ASP A 314 7.52 5.50 -2.14
N ILE A 315 6.39 5.16 -1.51
CA ILE A 315 5.67 3.91 -1.80
C ILE A 315 5.14 3.88 -3.24
N ALA A 316 4.64 5.00 -3.77
CA ALA A 316 4.18 5.09 -5.15
C ALA A 316 5.33 4.88 -6.14
N ALA A 317 6.51 5.46 -5.89
CA ALA A 317 7.70 5.23 -6.71
C ALA A 317 8.16 3.76 -6.64
N ASN A 318 8.15 3.15 -5.46
CA ASN A 318 8.50 1.74 -5.30
C ASN A 318 7.52 0.78 -5.99
N LEU A 319 6.23 1.13 -6.08
CA LEU A 319 5.23 0.29 -6.77
C LEU A 319 5.21 0.51 -8.29
N PHE A 320 5.21 1.77 -8.76
CA PHE A 320 5.02 2.07 -10.19
C PHE A 320 6.34 2.19 -10.96
N GLY A 321 7.46 2.45 -10.28
CA GLY A 321 8.78 2.60 -10.90
C GLY A 321 8.78 3.63 -12.04
N ASP A 322 9.35 3.25 -13.18
CA ASP A 322 9.44 4.10 -14.38
C ASP A 322 8.06 4.44 -15.00
N ASP A 323 7.01 3.68 -14.66
CA ASP A 323 5.66 3.91 -15.14
C ASP A 323 4.88 4.92 -14.25
N LEU A 324 5.50 5.48 -13.20
CA LEU A 324 4.89 6.49 -12.34
C LEU A 324 4.56 7.77 -13.12
N LEU A 325 3.26 8.07 -13.25
CA LEU A 325 2.75 9.29 -13.87
C LEU A 325 2.45 10.38 -12.84
N ILE A 326 2.03 9.99 -11.64
CA ILE A 326 1.78 10.93 -10.53
C ILE A 326 3.09 11.19 -9.79
N THR A 327 3.95 12.00 -10.39
CA THR A 327 5.23 12.43 -9.77
C THR A 327 4.98 13.22 -8.47
N ALA A 328 6.02 13.39 -7.64
CA ALA A 328 5.92 14.13 -6.38
C ALA A 328 5.27 15.53 -6.51
N ASP A 329 5.60 16.29 -7.57
CA ASP A 329 4.94 17.57 -7.88
C ASP A 329 3.43 17.41 -8.13
N ARG A 330 3.03 16.37 -8.85
CA ARG A 330 1.63 16.09 -9.17
C ARG A 330 0.88 15.54 -7.96
N ALA A 331 1.53 14.73 -7.11
CA ALA A 331 0.96 14.25 -5.85
C ALA A 331 0.70 15.44 -4.91
N ASN A 332 1.67 16.35 -4.75
CA ASN A 332 1.51 17.56 -3.96
C ASN A 332 0.36 18.45 -4.47
N HIS A 333 0.29 18.66 -5.78
CA HIS A 333 -0.82 19.41 -6.39
C HIS A 333 -2.18 18.71 -6.20
N LEU A 334 -2.23 17.38 -6.33
CA LEU A 334 -3.46 16.61 -6.16
C LEU A 334 -3.97 16.67 -4.70
N ALA A 335 -3.10 16.39 -3.74
CA ALA A 335 -3.43 16.42 -2.32
C ALA A 335 -3.88 17.83 -1.88
N GLY A 336 -3.15 18.87 -2.28
CA GLY A 336 -3.51 20.25 -1.99
C GLY A 336 -4.84 20.66 -2.64
N ALA A 337 -5.08 20.26 -3.89
CA ALA A 337 -6.34 20.53 -4.56
C ALA A 337 -7.51 19.83 -3.89
N MET A 338 -7.38 18.54 -3.55
CA MET A 338 -8.46 17.79 -2.89
C MET A 338 -8.72 18.25 -1.45
N ALA A 339 -7.78 18.95 -0.82
CA ALA A 339 -7.98 19.59 0.47
C ALA A 339 -8.69 20.95 0.37
N MET A 340 -8.50 21.70 -0.72
CA MET A 340 -9.03 23.06 -0.88
C MET A 340 -10.25 23.17 -1.81
N ASP A 341 -10.49 22.17 -2.64
CA ASP A 341 -11.36 22.28 -3.82
C ASP A 341 -12.28 21.05 -3.93
N SER A 342 -13.57 21.30 -4.16
CA SER A 342 -14.59 20.26 -4.32
C SER A 342 -14.72 19.71 -5.74
N ARG A 343 -13.88 20.15 -6.69
CA ARG A 343 -13.89 19.68 -8.09
C ARG A 343 -13.40 18.25 -8.27
N LEU A 344 -12.71 17.69 -7.28
CA LEU A 344 -12.39 16.27 -7.20
C LEU A 344 -12.98 15.70 -5.92
N SER A 345 -13.62 14.54 -6.03
CA SER A 345 -14.17 13.82 -4.87
C SER A 345 -13.73 12.36 -4.89
N VAL A 346 -13.91 11.66 -3.77
CA VAL A 346 -13.67 10.22 -3.68
C VAL A 346 -15.01 9.52 -3.47
N ALA A 347 -15.30 8.50 -4.26
CA ALA A 347 -16.53 7.72 -4.11
C ALA A 347 -16.33 6.25 -4.53
N PRO A 348 -17.14 5.33 -3.99
CA PRO A 348 -17.00 3.90 -4.27
C PRO A 348 -17.46 3.55 -5.68
N CYS A 349 -16.72 2.64 -6.31
CA CYS A 349 -17.14 1.96 -7.52
C CYS A 349 -18.47 1.22 -7.29
N ARG A 350 -19.44 1.37 -8.19
CA ARG A 350 -20.73 0.66 -8.11
C ARG A 350 -20.56 -0.86 -8.02
N SER A 351 -19.61 -1.41 -8.78
CA SER A 351 -19.37 -2.85 -8.92
C SER A 351 -18.55 -3.47 -7.79
N CYS A 352 -17.34 -2.95 -7.53
CA CYS A 352 -16.41 -3.55 -6.56
C CYS A 352 -16.28 -2.79 -5.23
N LYS A 353 -16.99 -1.66 -5.07
CA LYS A 353 -16.95 -0.77 -3.90
C LYS A 353 -15.61 -0.12 -3.58
N THR A 354 -14.54 -0.40 -4.33
CA THR A 354 -13.27 0.33 -4.21
C THR A 354 -13.48 1.81 -4.50
N ASP A 355 -12.99 2.65 -3.59
CA ASP A 355 -13.05 4.10 -3.72
C ASP A 355 -12.13 4.61 -4.81
N TYR A 356 -12.60 5.60 -5.58
CA TYR A 356 -11.89 6.22 -6.69
C TYR A 356 -12.07 7.73 -6.70
N VAL A 357 -11.05 8.42 -7.21
CA VAL A 357 -11.14 9.86 -7.51
C VAL A 357 -12.07 10.07 -8.71
N LEU A 358 -13.03 10.96 -8.53
CA LEU A 358 -14.03 11.37 -9.52
C LEU A 358 -13.92 12.87 -9.81
N ALA A 359 -14.25 13.25 -11.04
CA ALA A 359 -14.44 14.65 -11.39
C ALA A 359 -15.83 15.15 -11.00
N ASN A 360 -15.84 16.34 -10.43
CA ASN A 360 -17.01 17.14 -10.08
C ASN A 360 -16.80 18.59 -10.55
N GLU A 361 -16.43 18.77 -11.81
CA GLU A 361 -16.20 20.10 -12.41
C GLU A 361 -17.26 20.39 -13.47
N GLN A 362 -17.53 21.67 -13.73
CA GLN A 362 -18.60 22.14 -14.63
C GLN A 362 -18.60 21.49 -16.03
N GLY A 363 -17.46 21.00 -16.52
CA GLY A 363 -17.35 20.29 -17.80
C GLY A 363 -17.43 18.75 -17.74
N LYS A 364 -17.39 18.14 -16.55
CA LYS A 364 -17.48 16.69 -16.34
C LYS A 364 -17.87 16.40 -14.89
N ILE A 365 -19.13 16.01 -14.70
CA ILE A 365 -19.67 15.59 -13.40
C ILE A 365 -19.90 14.08 -13.45
N GLU A 366 -19.17 13.34 -12.63
CA GLU A 366 -19.31 11.89 -12.49
C GLU A 366 -20.12 11.58 -11.24
N LEU A 367 -21.32 11.00 -11.43
CA LEU A 367 -22.18 10.63 -10.31
C LEU A 367 -21.69 9.32 -9.69
N ALA A 368 -21.46 9.34 -8.38
CA ALA A 368 -20.99 8.18 -7.61
C ALA A 368 -21.84 6.91 -7.86
N LYS A 369 -23.17 7.05 -7.94
CA LYS A 369 -24.11 5.93 -8.13
C LYS A 369 -23.93 5.18 -9.46
N ASP A 370 -23.41 5.84 -10.49
CA ASP A 370 -23.29 5.30 -11.85
C ASP A 370 -21.83 4.99 -12.22
N PHE A 371 -20.88 5.27 -11.32
CA PHE A 371 -19.47 5.13 -11.60
C PHE A 371 -18.99 3.67 -11.55
N VAL A 372 -18.31 3.23 -12.61
CA VAL A 372 -17.60 1.95 -12.68
C VAL A 372 -16.10 2.23 -12.82
N CYS A 373 -15.30 1.66 -11.93
CA CYS A 373 -13.87 1.94 -11.90
C CYS A 373 -13.09 1.31 -13.05
N PRO A 374 -11.88 1.82 -13.36
CA PRO A 374 -11.01 1.27 -14.40
C PRO A 374 -10.72 -0.24 -14.30
N GLY A 375 -10.63 -0.78 -13.08
CA GLY A 375 -10.45 -2.22 -12.85
C GLY A 375 -11.68 -3.02 -13.31
N CYS A 376 -12.87 -2.61 -12.87
CA CYS A 376 -14.13 -3.25 -13.29
C CYS A 376 -14.49 -3.03 -14.76
N SER A 377 -14.00 -1.95 -15.38
CA SER A 377 -14.20 -1.66 -16.81
C SER A 377 -13.10 -2.23 -17.70
N TYR A 378 -12.19 -3.08 -17.17
CA TYR A 378 -11.13 -3.76 -17.92
C TYR A 378 -10.22 -2.81 -18.70
N SER A 379 -10.00 -1.61 -18.15
CA SER A 379 -9.29 -0.52 -18.81
C SER A 379 -7.81 -0.40 -18.38
N LEU A 380 -7.32 -1.32 -17.53
CA LEU A 380 -5.97 -1.32 -16.94
C LEU A 380 -4.98 -2.27 -17.64
N LYS A 381 -5.23 -2.59 -18.91
CA LYS A 381 -4.44 -3.57 -19.68
C LYS A 381 -2.95 -3.18 -19.74
N SER A 382 -2.07 -4.17 -19.53
CA SER A 382 -0.62 -4.02 -19.59
C SER A 382 -0.11 -3.35 -20.88
N ARG A 383 0.89 -2.47 -20.75
CA ARG A 383 1.57 -1.82 -21.89
C ARG A 383 2.20 -2.83 -22.86
N LEU A 384 2.60 -4.02 -22.40
CA LEU A 384 3.14 -5.08 -23.27
C LEU A 384 2.09 -5.57 -24.28
N ALA A 385 0.83 -5.73 -23.86
CA ALA A 385 -0.27 -6.07 -24.75
C ALA A 385 -0.52 -4.94 -25.78
N SER A 386 -0.33 -3.67 -25.39
CA SER A 386 -0.48 -2.53 -26.30
C SER A 386 0.65 -2.43 -27.33
N LYS A 387 1.90 -2.75 -26.95
CA LYS A 387 3.06 -2.81 -27.87
C LYS A 387 2.96 -3.98 -28.85
N GLN A 388 2.54 -5.16 -28.39
CA GLN A 388 2.30 -6.31 -29.26
C GLN A 388 1.20 -6.06 -30.31
N LYS A 389 0.18 -5.27 -29.97
CA LYS A 389 -0.88 -4.90 -30.92
C LYS A 389 -0.40 -3.89 -31.96
N LYS A 390 0.48 -2.95 -31.58
CA LYS A 390 1.15 -2.01 -32.51
C LYS A 390 2.20 -2.67 -33.41
N ALA A 391 2.77 -3.81 -33.01
CA ALA A 391 3.69 -4.58 -33.85
C ALA A 391 2.98 -5.53 -34.82
N LYS A 392 1.67 -5.73 -34.64
CA LYS A 392 0.80 -6.57 -35.51
C LYS A 392 -0.15 -5.74 -36.40
N SER A 393 -0.07 -4.42 -36.30
CA SER A 393 -0.70 -3.43 -37.18
C SER A 393 0.41 -2.74 -37.96
#